data_AF-A0A955BBN3-F1
#
_entry.id   AF-A0A955BBN3-F1
#
_cell.length_a   1.000
_cell.length_b   1.000
_cell.length_c   1.000
_cell.angle_alpha   90.00
_cell.angle_beta   90.00
_cell.angle_gamma   90.00
#
_symmetry.space_group_name_H-M   'P 1'
#
loop_
_entity.id
_entity.type
_entity.pdbx_description
1 polymer ?
#
loop_
_entity_poly.entity_id
_entity_poly.type
_entity_poly.pdbx_seq_one_letter_code
_entity_poly.pdbx_strand_id
1 'polypeptide(L)'
;GFWLLLMVLASFVLIGGGGLIYTVLNVRTSAERRSALAARASQIDLISEASTSPKDYPNVPRDTNLINSPGVRLKYRLPVSQSNAWKLLIVSVFALVWNGITYSLLAVAITEITQGEPDWFLTLFTLPFIAVGVWAIVRFVQLMWLHTGIGPTIVEVSAHPLLPGREYQVFFSQAGHLTIKRLKLSLVCEEEATYQQGTDVRTEVRRVFKQVVLRRDDFKISPASVFEEVATFRVPTHVMHTFQSFHNAIKWKLVVQGKAAGWPLFERWFPVIVFPPPGVQGGEDGAAD
;
A
#
# COMPACT_ATOMS: atom_id res chain seq x y z
N GLY A 1 -5.90 21.47 -42.25
CA GLY A 1 -5.55 21.44 -40.82
C GLY A 1 -6.25 20.31 -40.10
N PHE A 2 -7.59 20.30 -40.14
CA PHE A 2 -8.46 19.34 -39.46
C PHE A 2 -8.12 17.85 -39.66
N TRP A 3 -8.02 17.38 -40.92
CA TRP A 3 -7.67 15.99 -41.23
C TRP A 3 -6.30 15.54 -40.70
N LEU A 4 -5.33 16.47 -40.65
CA LEU A 4 -4.01 16.24 -40.06
C LEU A 4 -4.10 16.09 -38.54
N LEU A 5 -4.89 16.93 -37.88
CA LEU A 5 -5.12 16.86 -36.44
C LEU A 5 -5.81 15.54 -36.05
N LEU A 6 -6.81 15.12 -36.84
CA LEU A 6 -7.57 13.88 -36.61
C LEU A 6 -6.70 12.64 -36.84
N MET A 7 -5.84 12.62 -37.86
CA MET A 7 -4.85 11.56 -38.05
C MET A 7 -3.79 11.53 -36.95
N VAL A 8 -3.33 12.69 -36.47
CA VAL A 8 -2.38 12.75 -35.35
C VAL A 8 -3.04 12.23 -34.07
N LEU A 9 -4.27 12.65 -33.74
CA LEU A 9 -4.98 12.18 -32.56
C LEU A 9 -5.32 10.68 -32.63
N ALA A 10 -5.80 10.20 -33.77
CA ALA A 10 -6.08 8.78 -33.98
C ALA A 10 -4.79 7.94 -33.91
N SER A 11 -3.68 8.43 -34.46
CA SER A 11 -2.38 7.74 -34.36
C SER A 11 -1.84 7.75 -32.93
N PHE A 12 -2.00 8.84 -32.16
CA PHE A 12 -1.66 8.86 -30.74
C PHE A 12 -2.51 7.88 -29.92
N VAL A 13 -3.77 7.66 -30.28
CA VAL A 13 -4.65 6.71 -29.60
C VAL A 13 -4.35 5.26 -29.99
N LEU A 14 -4.05 5.00 -31.27
CA LEU A 14 -3.66 3.67 -31.74
C LEU A 14 -2.25 3.28 -31.28
N ILE A 15 -1.29 4.20 -31.34
CA ILE A 15 0.10 3.99 -30.91
C ILE A 15 0.19 4.04 -29.39
N GLY A 16 -0.51 4.96 -28.73
CA GLY A 16 -0.54 5.08 -27.27
C GLY A 16 -1.35 3.97 -26.61
N GLY A 17 -2.58 3.72 -27.07
CA GLY A 17 -3.43 2.63 -26.58
C GLY A 17 -2.90 1.26 -26.97
N GLY A 18 -2.50 1.08 -28.22
CA GLY A 18 -1.85 -0.15 -28.70
C GLY A 18 -0.48 -0.36 -28.06
N GLY A 19 0.29 0.70 -27.84
CA GLY A 19 1.56 0.66 -27.10
C GLY A 19 1.37 0.38 -25.62
N LEU A 20 0.29 0.84 -24.98
CA LEU A 20 -0.03 0.56 -23.59
C LEU A 20 -0.55 -0.87 -23.42
N ILE A 21 -1.40 -1.36 -24.34
CA ILE A 21 -1.83 -2.76 -24.38
C ILE A 21 -0.64 -3.67 -24.68
N TYR A 22 0.16 -3.34 -25.69
CA TYR A 22 1.38 -4.06 -26.04
C TYR A 22 2.35 -4.04 -24.87
N THR A 23 2.63 -2.91 -24.24
CA THR A 23 3.51 -2.87 -23.06
C THR A 23 2.90 -3.59 -21.87
N VAL A 24 1.60 -3.54 -21.60
CA VAL A 24 0.99 -4.32 -20.51
C VAL A 24 1.07 -5.82 -20.79
N LEU A 25 0.87 -6.23 -22.06
CA LEU A 25 1.03 -7.61 -22.50
C LEU A 25 2.51 -8.04 -22.55
N ASN A 26 3.44 -7.15 -22.92
CA ASN A 26 4.87 -7.44 -23.02
C ASN A 26 5.64 -7.28 -21.71
N VAL A 27 5.18 -6.40 -20.81
CA VAL A 27 5.61 -6.35 -19.40
C VAL A 27 5.19 -7.63 -18.69
N ARG A 28 4.18 -8.34 -19.20
CA ARG A 28 3.87 -9.71 -18.78
C ARG A 28 4.75 -10.79 -19.45
N THR A 29 5.45 -10.53 -20.56
CA THR A 29 6.16 -11.57 -21.34
C THR A 29 7.68 -11.50 -21.28
N SER A 30 8.30 -10.35 -20.99
CA SER A 30 9.77 -10.25 -20.96
C SER A 30 10.35 -10.68 -19.60
N ALA A 31 10.75 -11.95 -19.53
CA ALA A 31 11.38 -12.58 -18.37
C ALA A 31 12.61 -11.80 -17.86
N GLU A 32 13.42 -11.24 -18.77
CA GLU A 32 14.61 -10.44 -18.44
C GLU A 32 14.28 -9.10 -17.78
N ARG A 33 13.20 -8.43 -18.19
CA ARG A 33 12.75 -7.20 -17.51
C ARG A 33 12.15 -7.49 -16.14
N ARG A 34 11.48 -8.64 -15.95
CA ARG A 34 10.96 -9.05 -14.63
C ARG A 34 12.11 -9.34 -13.66
N SER A 35 13.13 -10.09 -14.10
CA SER A 35 14.30 -10.37 -13.27
C SER A 35 15.13 -9.12 -13.00
N ALA A 36 15.31 -8.23 -13.99
CA ALA A 36 16.02 -6.96 -13.79
C ALA A 36 15.25 -5.97 -12.90
N LEU A 37 13.91 -5.89 -13.01
CA LEU A 37 13.09 -5.05 -12.12
C LEU A 37 12.99 -5.64 -10.71
N ALA A 38 12.93 -6.96 -10.55
CA ALA A 38 12.99 -7.62 -9.24
C ALA A 38 14.37 -7.44 -8.60
N ALA A 39 15.46 -7.60 -9.37
CA ALA A 39 16.81 -7.34 -8.92
C ALA A 39 17.05 -5.87 -8.57
N ARG A 40 16.43 -4.93 -9.32
CA ARG A 40 16.44 -3.50 -8.99
C ARG A 40 15.58 -3.16 -7.78
N ALA A 41 14.43 -3.81 -7.60
CA ALA A 41 13.60 -3.65 -6.41
C ALA A 41 14.34 -4.17 -5.17
N SER A 42 15.01 -5.33 -5.24
CA SER A 42 15.89 -5.80 -4.18
C SER A 42 17.09 -4.87 -3.99
N GLN A 43 17.64 -4.28 -5.06
CA GLN A 43 18.72 -3.28 -4.95
C GLN A 43 18.28 -1.94 -4.33
N ILE A 44 17.05 -1.50 -4.58
CA ILE A 44 16.49 -0.30 -3.98
C ILE A 44 16.14 -0.57 -2.51
N ASP A 45 15.64 -1.76 -2.19
CA ASP A 45 15.54 -2.22 -0.80
C ASP A 45 16.94 -2.26 -0.15
N LEU A 46 17.97 -2.78 -0.83
CA LEU A 46 19.38 -2.80 -0.40
C LEU A 46 19.96 -1.40 -0.10
N ILE A 47 19.61 -0.38 -0.89
CA ILE A 47 20.06 1.00 -0.65
C ILE A 47 19.33 1.60 0.58
N SER A 48 18.07 1.21 0.82
CA SER A 48 17.39 1.47 2.08
C SER A 48 18.02 0.66 3.25
N GLU A 49 18.54 -0.54 2.97
CA GLU A 49 19.20 -1.50 3.88
C GLU A 49 20.61 -1.08 4.30
N ALA A 50 21.31 -0.25 3.52
CA ALA A 50 22.61 0.33 3.87
C ALA A 50 22.55 1.34 5.05
N SER A 51 21.36 1.52 5.64
CA SER A 51 21.13 2.22 6.90
C SER A 51 21.65 1.41 8.11
N THR A 52 22.95 1.08 8.11
CA THR A 52 23.78 0.44 9.16
C THR A 52 23.00 -0.31 10.27
N SER A 53 22.82 -1.63 10.24
CA SER A 53 22.24 -2.35 11.39
C SER A 53 23.05 -2.14 12.70
N PRO A 54 22.45 -2.27 13.90
CA PRO A 54 23.21 -2.31 15.15
C PRO A 54 24.26 -3.42 15.10
N LYS A 55 25.48 -3.16 15.58
CA LYS A 55 26.61 -4.12 15.53
C LYS A 55 26.26 -5.51 16.07
N ASP A 56 25.37 -5.57 17.06
CA ASP A 56 25.01 -6.81 17.75
C ASP A 56 23.94 -7.64 16.99
N TYR A 57 23.19 -7.04 16.06
CA TYR A 57 22.09 -7.69 15.34
C TYR A 57 22.04 -7.28 13.86
N PRO A 58 22.91 -7.84 13.00
CA PRO A 58 23.08 -7.38 11.62
C PRO A 58 21.82 -7.56 10.75
N ASN A 59 21.02 -8.60 11.02
CA ASN A 59 19.81 -8.93 10.24
C ASN A 59 18.51 -8.39 10.86
N VAL A 60 18.60 -7.53 11.88
CA VAL A 60 17.44 -6.84 12.46
C VAL A 60 17.39 -5.41 11.91
N PRO A 61 16.33 -5.02 11.19
CA PRO A 61 16.23 -3.66 10.64
C PRO A 61 16.21 -2.62 11.78
N ARG A 62 16.77 -1.43 11.54
CA ARG A 62 16.75 -0.35 12.55
C ARG A 62 15.33 0.16 12.82
N ASP A 63 15.09 0.50 14.07
CA ASP A 63 13.86 1.11 14.60
C ASP A 63 13.72 2.60 14.28
N THR A 64 14.75 3.25 13.75
CA THR A 64 14.85 4.71 13.67
C THR A 64 13.64 5.34 12.97
N ASN A 65 13.20 4.80 11.83
CA ASN A 65 12.01 5.32 11.13
C ASN A 65 10.67 5.02 11.82
N LEU A 66 10.63 4.08 12.76
CA LEU A 66 9.43 3.67 13.50
C LEU A 66 9.22 4.49 14.77
N ILE A 67 10.30 4.99 15.37
CA ILE A 67 10.28 5.74 16.64
C ILE A 67 10.36 7.26 16.48
N ASN A 68 10.45 7.76 15.23
CA ASN A 68 10.60 9.19 14.93
C ASN A 68 9.39 10.06 15.34
N SER A 69 8.25 9.47 15.71
CA SER A 69 7.05 10.20 16.11
C SER A 69 6.68 9.83 17.56
N PRO A 70 6.83 10.74 18.53
CA PRO A 70 6.31 10.51 19.88
C PRO A 70 4.78 10.42 19.83
N GLY A 71 4.22 9.48 20.59
CA GLY A 71 2.76 9.37 20.71
C GLY A 71 2.18 10.39 21.70
N VAL A 72 0.87 10.59 21.63
CA VAL A 72 0.13 11.52 22.50
C VAL A 72 -0.30 10.83 23.80
N ARG A 73 -0.62 9.54 23.75
CA ARG A 73 -1.04 8.73 24.91
C ARG A 73 0.04 7.75 25.35
N LEU A 74 0.72 7.10 24.41
CA LEU A 74 1.82 6.18 24.66
C LEU A 74 3.12 6.68 24.00
N LYS A 75 4.25 6.08 24.37
CA LYS A 75 5.58 6.60 24.05
C LYS A 75 5.86 6.70 22.55
N TYR A 76 5.42 5.73 21.74
CA TYR A 76 5.75 5.67 20.32
C TYR A 76 4.49 5.56 19.45
N ARG A 77 4.35 6.45 18.47
CA ARG A 77 3.31 6.37 17.45
C ARG A 77 3.82 5.63 16.22
N LEU A 78 3.13 4.56 15.85
CA LEU A 78 3.54 3.74 14.72
C LEU A 78 3.12 4.36 13.38
N PRO A 79 3.99 4.34 12.36
CA PRO A 79 3.64 4.80 11.03
C PRO A 79 2.68 3.82 10.35
N VAL A 80 1.76 4.35 9.55
CA VAL A 80 0.86 3.53 8.72
C VAL A 80 1.65 3.11 7.48
N SER A 81 1.88 1.81 7.30
CA SER A 81 2.69 1.27 6.20
C SER A 81 1.91 1.01 4.91
N GLN A 82 0.60 1.30 4.88
CA GLN A 82 -0.18 1.22 3.66
C GLN A 82 -0.40 2.60 3.04
N SER A 83 0.25 2.86 1.91
CA SER A 83 -0.27 3.82 0.94
C SER A 83 -0.29 3.19 -0.46
N ASN A 84 -1.48 2.79 -0.91
CA ASN A 84 -1.74 2.56 -2.34
C ASN A 84 -1.80 3.91 -3.10
N ALA A 85 -1.06 4.93 -2.64
CA ALA A 85 -1.04 6.27 -3.22
C ALA A 85 -0.58 6.25 -4.68
N TRP A 86 0.26 5.28 -5.04
CA TRP A 86 0.69 5.05 -6.42
C TRP A 86 -0.47 4.71 -7.36
N LYS A 87 -1.45 3.90 -6.90
CA LYS A 87 -2.63 3.57 -7.71
C LYS A 87 -3.51 4.81 -7.94
N LEU A 88 -3.69 5.61 -6.89
CA LEU A 88 -4.39 6.90 -6.99
C LEU A 88 -3.66 7.81 -7.99
N LEU A 89 -2.34 7.96 -7.88
CA LEU A 89 -1.53 8.80 -8.76
C LEU A 89 -1.66 8.36 -10.22
N ILE A 90 -1.50 7.07 -10.53
CA ILE A 90 -1.64 6.56 -11.90
C ILE A 90 -3.04 6.86 -12.45
N VAL A 91 -4.09 6.58 -11.67
CA VAL A 91 -5.47 6.83 -12.10
C VAL A 91 -5.72 8.33 -12.30
N SER A 92 -5.20 9.18 -11.42
CA SER A 92 -5.30 10.65 -11.56
C SER A 92 -4.63 11.15 -12.82
N VAL A 93 -3.39 10.73 -13.08
CA VAL A 93 -2.63 11.17 -14.26
C VAL A 93 -3.33 10.71 -15.54
N PHE A 94 -3.76 9.44 -15.58
CA PHE A 94 -4.52 8.92 -16.70
C PHE A 94 -5.83 9.70 -16.92
N ALA A 95 -6.59 9.95 -15.86
CA ALA A 95 -7.83 10.70 -15.94
C ALA A 95 -7.61 12.13 -16.44
N LEU A 96 -6.58 12.82 -15.96
CA LEU A 96 -6.25 14.19 -16.40
C LEU A 96 -5.87 14.24 -17.87
N VAL A 97 -4.98 13.35 -18.32
CA VAL A 97 -4.54 13.29 -19.72
C VAL A 97 -5.70 12.96 -20.64
N TRP A 98 -6.49 11.93 -20.30
CA TRP A 98 -7.60 11.49 -21.14
C TRP A 98 -8.72 12.53 -21.23
N ASN A 99 -9.09 13.15 -20.10
CA ASN A 99 -10.10 14.21 -20.10
C ASN A 99 -9.61 15.48 -20.81
N GLY A 100 -8.30 15.79 -20.77
CA GLY A 100 -7.73 16.89 -21.54
C GLY A 100 -7.90 16.71 -23.05
N ILE A 101 -7.62 15.50 -23.57
CA ILE A 101 -7.83 15.15 -24.99
C ILE A 101 -9.33 15.18 -25.34
N THR A 102 -10.17 14.66 -24.45
CA THR A 102 -11.62 14.65 -24.67
C THR A 102 -12.18 16.07 -24.72
N TYR A 103 -11.70 16.97 -23.86
CA TYR A 103 -12.13 18.38 -23.82
C TYR A 103 -11.73 19.13 -25.09
N SER A 104 -10.52 18.92 -25.63
CA SER A 104 -10.11 19.59 -26.87
C SER A 104 -10.95 19.14 -28.07
N LEU A 105 -11.23 17.83 -28.18
CA LEU A 105 -12.14 17.30 -29.21
C LEU A 105 -13.56 17.88 -29.07
N LEU A 106 -14.08 17.91 -27.84
CA LEU A 106 -15.40 18.45 -27.55
C LEU A 106 -15.48 19.95 -27.87
N ALA A 107 -14.45 20.73 -27.57
CA ALA A 107 -14.41 22.16 -27.88
C ALA A 107 -14.49 22.42 -29.40
N VAL A 108 -13.74 21.66 -30.21
CA VAL A 108 -13.80 21.76 -31.68
C VAL A 108 -15.19 21.37 -32.19
N ALA A 109 -15.74 20.24 -31.73
CA ALA A 109 -17.07 19.79 -32.13
C ALA A 109 -18.17 20.81 -31.76
N ILE A 110 -18.12 21.41 -30.56
CA ILE A 110 -19.06 22.46 -30.16
C ILE A 110 -18.91 23.69 -31.06
N THR A 111 -17.69 24.13 -31.36
CA THR A 111 -17.49 25.31 -32.23
C THR A 111 -18.09 25.10 -33.63
N GLU A 112 -17.92 23.92 -34.23
CA GLU A 112 -18.47 23.59 -35.54
C GLU A 112 -20.01 23.55 -35.54
N ILE A 113 -20.60 22.95 -34.50
CA ILE A 113 -22.06 22.95 -34.31
C ILE A 113 -22.60 24.38 -34.17
N THR A 114 -21.93 25.24 -33.38
CA THR A 114 -22.38 26.64 -33.19
C THR A 114 -22.22 27.50 -34.44
N GLN A 115 -21.30 27.15 -35.34
CA GLN A 115 -21.08 27.82 -36.62
C GLN A 115 -22.08 27.36 -37.70
N GLY A 116 -22.91 26.36 -37.41
CA GLY A 116 -23.95 25.85 -38.32
C GLY A 116 -23.47 24.80 -39.32
N GLU A 117 -22.20 24.39 -39.25
CA GLU A 117 -21.58 23.38 -40.12
C GLU A 117 -21.12 22.18 -39.27
N PRO A 118 -22.05 21.40 -38.69
CA PRO A 118 -21.70 20.31 -37.78
C PRO A 118 -21.00 19.16 -38.52
N ASP A 119 -19.76 18.86 -38.14
CA ASP A 119 -19.09 17.62 -38.55
C ASP A 119 -19.63 16.44 -37.72
N TRP A 120 -20.59 15.72 -38.30
CA TRP A 120 -21.18 14.54 -37.70
C TRP A 120 -20.17 13.41 -37.48
N PHE A 121 -19.12 13.31 -38.29
CA PHE A 121 -18.07 12.31 -38.12
C PHE A 121 -17.22 12.60 -36.89
N LEU A 122 -16.77 13.85 -36.72
CA LEU A 122 -16.04 14.28 -35.52
C LEU A 122 -16.89 14.08 -34.26
N THR A 123 -18.18 14.44 -34.34
CA THR A 123 -19.11 14.32 -33.23
C THR A 123 -19.27 12.86 -32.79
N LEU A 124 -19.52 11.95 -33.74
CA LEU A 124 -19.63 10.52 -33.47
C LEU A 124 -18.32 9.92 -32.94
N PHE A 125 -17.18 10.35 -33.48
CA PHE A 125 -15.85 9.93 -33.03
C PHE A 125 -15.52 10.41 -31.62
N THR A 126 -16.09 11.54 -31.18
CA THR A 126 -15.87 12.09 -29.83
C THR A 126 -16.66 11.34 -28.75
N LEU A 127 -17.81 10.74 -29.07
CA LEU A 127 -18.63 10.00 -28.11
C LEU A 127 -17.90 8.91 -27.30
N PRO A 128 -17.11 7.99 -27.90
CA PRO A 128 -16.36 6.99 -27.13
C PRO A 128 -15.30 7.63 -26.20
N PHE A 129 -14.70 8.77 -26.59
CA PHE A 129 -13.76 9.48 -25.72
C PHE A 129 -14.45 10.05 -24.49
N ILE A 130 -15.64 10.63 -24.67
CA ILE A 130 -16.50 11.09 -23.58
C ILE A 130 -16.84 9.92 -22.65
N ALA A 131 -17.25 8.78 -23.19
CA ALA A 131 -17.58 7.61 -22.38
C ALA A 131 -16.41 7.13 -21.51
N VAL A 132 -15.20 7.06 -22.07
CA VAL A 132 -13.99 6.68 -21.31
C VAL A 132 -13.60 7.77 -20.30
N GLY A 133 -13.75 9.05 -20.64
CA GLY A 133 -13.50 10.17 -19.74
C GLY A 133 -14.41 10.16 -18.52
N VAL A 134 -15.72 9.99 -18.73
CA VAL A 134 -16.72 9.82 -17.67
C VAL A 134 -16.40 8.61 -16.81
N TRP A 135 -16.08 7.47 -17.42
CA TRP A 135 -15.68 6.26 -16.69
C TRP A 135 -14.45 6.53 -15.80
N ALA A 136 -13.41 7.19 -16.33
CA ALA A 136 -12.20 7.50 -15.57
C ALA A 136 -12.48 8.42 -14.37
N ILE A 137 -13.34 9.43 -14.55
CA ILE A 137 -13.78 10.33 -13.47
C ILE A 137 -14.52 9.54 -12.39
N VAL A 138 -15.49 8.71 -12.78
CA VAL A 138 -16.24 7.87 -11.83
C VAL A 138 -15.30 6.95 -11.04
N ARG A 139 -14.32 6.33 -11.71
CA ARG A 139 -13.31 5.49 -11.06
C ARG A 139 -12.41 6.26 -10.11
N PHE A 140 -11.98 7.47 -10.49
CA PHE A 140 -11.19 8.34 -9.64
C PHE A 140 -11.97 8.75 -8.39
N VAL A 141 -13.22 9.19 -8.54
CA VAL A 141 -14.10 9.56 -7.41
C VAL A 141 -14.36 8.36 -6.49
N GLN A 142 -14.62 7.17 -7.05
CA GLN A 142 -14.77 5.93 -6.27
C GLN A 142 -13.52 5.62 -5.46
N LEU A 143 -12.34 5.73 -6.08
CA LEU A 143 -11.07 5.44 -5.43
C LEU A 143 -10.76 6.47 -4.34
N MET A 144 -11.01 7.76 -4.60
CA MET A 144 -10.93 8.81 -3.59
C MET A 144 -11.87 8.54 -2.42
N TRP A 145 -13.14 8.27 -2.67
CA TRP A 145 -14.11 7.96 -1.61
C TRP A 145 -13.63 6.81 -0.72
N LEU A 146 -13.14 5.72 -1.33
CA LEU A 146 -12.59 4.57 -0.60
C LEU A 146 -11.38 4.92 0.28
N HIS A 147 -10.51 5.82 -0.16
CA HIS A 147 -9.30 6.20 0.57
C HIS A 147 -9.53 7.32 1.61
N THR A 148 -10.46 8.24 1.36
CA THR A 148 -10.70 9.40 2.22
C THR A 148 -11.81 9.17 3.24
N GLY A 149 -12.75 8.25 2.98
CA GLY A 149 -13.93 8.06 3.84
C GLY A 149 -13.68 7.36 5.17
N ILE A 150 -12.60 6.57 5.27
CA ILE A 150 -12.20 5.95 6.54
C ILE A 150 -11.20 6.89 7.19
N GLY A 151 -11.64 7.57 8.26
CA GLY A 151 -10.82 8.54 8.98
C GLY A 151 -9.49 7.97 9.48
N PRO A 152 -8.57 8.81 9.94
CA PRO A 152 -7.23 8.37 10.35
C PRO A 152 -7.31 7.34 11.48
N THR A 153 -6.44 6.33 11.38
CA THR A 153 -6.24 5.31 12.41
C THR A 153 -4.89 5.58 13.04
N ILE A 154 -4.87 5.75 14.34
CA ILE A 154 -3.67 5.99 15.12
C ILE A 154 -3.46 4.76 15.99
N VAL A 155 -2.24 4.25 15.98
CA VAL A 155 -1.80 3.16 16.85
C VAL A 155 -0.53 3.61 17.54
N GLU A 156 -0.53 3.54 18.86
CA GLU A 156 0.63 3.87 19.69
C GLU A 156 0.97 2.68 20.57
N VAL A 157 2.24 2.51 20.90
CA VAL A 157 2.75 1.41 21.74
C VAL A 157 3.57 1.96 22.90
N SER A 158 3.50 1.29 24.05
CA SER A 158 4.17 1.73 25.27
C SER A 158 5.69 1.70 25.19
N ALA A 159 6.24 0.72 24.46
CA ALA A 159 7.67 0.55 24.28
C ALA A 159 7.96 -0.10 22.93
N HIS A 160 9.12 0.23 22.39
CA HIS A 160 9.68 -0.31 21.16
C HIS A 160 11.22 -0.24 21.30
N PRO A 161 11.98 -1.26 20.86
CA PRO A 161 11.54 -2.53 20.27
C PRO A 161 10.81 -3.46 21.26
N LEU A 162 10.05 -4.41 20.72
CA LEU A 162 9.35 -5.42 21.49
C LEU A 162 10.30 -6.59 21.83
N LEU A 163 10.16 -7.16 23.02
CA LEU A 163 10.98 -8.26 23.52
C LEU A 163 10.08 -9.48 23.79
N PRO A 164 10.52 -10.70 23.44
CA PRO A 164 9.78 -11.92 23.72
C PRO A 164 9.45 -12.08 25.20
N GLY A 165 8.26 -12.61 25.48
CA GLY A 165 7.78 -12.89 26.84
C GLY A 165 7.28 -11.67 27.62
N ARG A 166 7.52 -10.44 27.15
CA ARG A 166 7.09 -9.19 27.80
C ARG A 166 5.68 -8.77 27.38
N GLU A 167 5.08 -7.95 28.24
CA GLU A 167 3.75 -7.39 28.07
C GLU A 167 3.84 -5.90 27.70
N TYR A 168 3.00 -5.47 26.76
CA TYR A 168 2.99 -4.13 26.18
C TYR A 168 1.58 -3.59 26.11
N GLN A 169 1.44 -2.28 26.28
CA GLN A 169 0.18 -1.59 26.05
C GLN A 169 0.15 -1.06 24.62
N VAL A 170 -1.03 -1.17 24.00
CA VAL A 170 -1.33 -0.55 22.71
C VAL A 170 -2.53 0.37 22.89
N PHE A 171 -2.37 1.59 22.43
CA PHE A 171 -3.44 2.57 22.32
C PHE A 171 -3.91 2.59 20.87
N PHE A 172 -5.20 2.47 20.69
CA PHE A 172 -5.87 2.49 19.40
C PHE A 172 -6.83 3.66 19.36
N SER A 173 -6.76 4.45 18.29
CA SER A 173 -7.66 5.56 18.05
C SER A 173 -8.14 5.56 16.60
N GLN A 174 -9.46 5.63 16.41
CA GLN A 174 -10.11 5.70 15.11
C GLN A 174 -11.04 6.90 15.07
N ALA A 175 -10.74 7.84 14.19
CA ALA A 175 -11.61 8.97 13.90
C ALA A 175 -12.48 8.71 12.66
N GLY A 176 -13.53 9.51 12.49
CA GLY A 176 -14.37 9.53 11.29
C GLY A 176 -15.85 9.29 11.59
N HIS A 177 -16.67 9.36 10.55
CA HIS A 177 -18.10 9.10 10.65
C HIS A 177 -18.42 7.70 10.13
N LEU A 178 -18.32 6.71 11.02
CA LEU A 178 -18.40 5.30 10.63
C LEU A 178 -19.31 4.52 11.58
N THR A 179 -20.18 3.69 11.02
CA THR A 179 -20.85 2.62 11.76
C THR A 179 -20.03 1.35 11.58
N ILE A 180 -19.27 0.96 12.61
CA ILE A 180 -18.37 -0.18 12.58
C ILE A 180 -19.13 -1.43 13.02
N LYS A 181 -19.22 -2.43 12.12
CA LYS A 181 -19.80 -3.75 12.43
C LYS A 181 -18.80 -4.62 13.19
N ARG A 182 -17.53 -4.54 12.80
CA ARG A 182 -16.44 -5.30 13.39
C ARG A 182 -15.14 -4.55 13.26
N LEU A 183 -14.41 -4.41 14.36
CA LEU A 183 -13.06 -3.90 14.42
C LEU A 183 -12.19 -4.91 15.16
N LYS A 184 -11.01 -5.17 14.62
CA LYS A 184 -10.05 -6.10 15.18
C LYS A 184 -8.65 -5.54 15.06
N LEU A 185 -7.95 -5.44 16.19
CA LEU A 185 -6.52 -5.21 16.26
C LEU A 185 -5.83 -6.55 16.54
N SER A 186 -4.86 -6.92 15.72
CA SER A 186 -4.11 -8.17 15.90
C SER A 186 -2.61 -7.95 15.77
N LEU A 187 -1.84 -8.62 16.61
CA LEU A 187 -0.41 -8.80 16.40
C LEU A 187 -0.21 -9.95 15.41
N VAL A 188 0.54 -9.70 14.35
CA VAL A 188 0.74 -10.64 13.24
C VAL A 188 2.23 -10.77 12.93
N CYS A 189 2.67 -12.01 12.74
CA CYS A 189 3.95 -12.32 12.13
C CYS A 189 3.71 -12.89 10.74
N GLU A 190 4.39 -12.32 9.75
CA GLU A 190 4.44 -12.82 8.39
C GLU A 190 5.87 -13.20 8.04
N GLU A 191 6.03 -14.38 7.47
CA GLU A 191 7.25 -14.87 6.86
C GLU A 191 7.16 -14.61 5.36
N GLU A 192 8.16 -13.97 4.81
CA GLU A 192 8.27 -13.65 3.40
C GLU A 192 9.51 -14.35 2.86
N ALA A 193 9.32 -15.24 1.88
CA ALA A 193 10.38 -15.97 1.22
C ALA A 193 10.35 -15.66 -0.28
N THR A 194 11.49 -15.24 -0.82
CA THR A 194 11.68 -14.98 -2.24
C THR A 194 12.60 -16.04 -2.82
N TYR A 195 12.07 -16.83 -3.75
CA TYR A 195 12.80 -17.91 -4.42
C TYR A 195 12.71 -17.79 -5.94
N GLN A 196 13.67 -18.41 -6.63
CA GLN A 196 13.67 -18.51 -8.08
C GLN A 196 13.04 -19.85 -8.49
N GLN A 197 11.94 -19.80 -9.22
CA GLN A 197 11.29 -20.97 -9.82
C GLN A 197 11.55 -20.95 -11.32
N GLY A 198 12.60 -21.64 -11.75
CA GLY A 198 13.11 -21.56 -13.12
C GLY A 198 13.60 -20.15 -13.43
N THR A 199 12.99 -19.48 -14.41
CA THR A 199 13.29 -18.09 -14.79
C THR A 199 12.39 -17.06 -14.07
N ASP A 200 11.47 -17.48 -13.21
CA ASP A 200 10.50 -16.61 -12.53
C ASP A 200 10.92 -16.41 -11.07
N VAL A 201 11.09 -15.15 -10.66
CA VAL A 201 11.30 -14.80 -9.24
C VAL A 201 9.92 -14.72 -8.58
N ARG A 202 9.72 -15.50 -7.52
CA ARG A 202 8.47 -15.53 -6.77
C ARG A 202 8.71 -15.20 -5.32
N THR A 203 7.89 -14.30 -4.79
CA THR A 203 7.84 -13.95 -3.38
C THR A 203 6.55 -14.51 -2.80
N GLU A 204 6.67 -15.38 -1.81
CA GLU A 204 5.57 -15.95 -1.07
C GLU A 204 5.54 -15.34 0.34
N VAL A 205 4.37 -14.85 0.75
CA VAL A 205 4.16 -14.29 2.08
C VAL A 205 3.17 -15.17 2.81
N ARG A 206 3.60 -15.74 3.95
CA ARG A 206 2.78 -16.60 4.80
C ARG A 206 2.63 -16.00 6.18
N ARG A 207 1.39 -15.93 6.66
CA ARG A 207 1.11 -15.58 8.05
C ARG A 207 1.39 -16.77 8.96
N VAL A 208 2.44 -16.67 9.76
CA VAL A 208 2.89 -17.74 10.68
C VAL A 208 2.35 -17.56 12.10
N PHE A 209 2.00 -16.32 12.47
CA PHE A 209 1.44 -16.03 13.78
C PHE A 209 0.33 -14.98 13.69
N LYS A 210 -0.73 -15.16 14.49
CA LYS A 210 -1.80 -14.18 14.66
C LYS A 210 -2.37 -14.25 16.07
N GLN A 211 -2.30 -13.13 16.78
CA GLN A 211 -2.92 -12.97 18.09
C GLN A 211 -3.87 -11.78 18.06
N VAL A 212 -5.11 -11.98 18.53
CA VAL A 212 -6.09 -10.91 18.64
C VAL A 212 -5.82 -10.14 19.92
N VAL A 213 -5.58 -8.83 19.80
CA VAL A 213 -5.31 -7.95 20.94
C VAL A 213 -6.59 -7.26 21.40
N LEU A 214 -7.33 -6.71 20.44
CA LEU A 214 -8.60 -6.04 20.69
C LEU A 214 -9.60 -6.49 19.64
N ARG A 215 -10.83 -6.74 20.08
CA ARG A 215 -11.99 -6.92 19.20
C ARG A 215 -13.18 -6.15 19.76
N ARG A 216 -13.80 -5.37 18.89
CA ARG A 216 -15.02 -4.60 19.18
C ARG A 216 -15.97 -4.75 18.01
N ASP A 217 -17.21 -5.07 18.31
CA ASP A 217 -18.26 -5.28 17.34
C ASP A 217 -19.37 -4.24 17.57
N ASP A 218 -20.07 -3.88 16.50
CA ASP A 218 -21.29 -3.05 16.50
C ASP A 218 -21.24 -1.74 17.32
N PHE A 219 -20.41 -0.80 16.88
CA PHE A 219 -20.33 0.54 17.49
C PHE A 219 -20.34 1.66 16.43
N LYS A 220 -20.66 2.88 16.86
CA LYS A 220 -20.72 4.06 15.99
C LYS A 220 -19.66 5.07 16.42
N ILE A 221 -18.99 5.65 15.42
CA ILE A 221 -18.06 6.75 15.58
C ILE A 221 -18.73 7.99 14.98
N SER A 222 -19.03 8.95 15.85
CA SER A 222 -19.64 10.22 15.45
C SER A 222 -18.55 11.22 15.02
N PRO A 223 -18.84 12.21 14.17
CA PRO A 223 -17.84 13.19 13.72
C PRO A 223 -17.17 13.97 14.86
N ALA A 224 -17.89 14.15 15.98
CA ALA A 224 -17.41 14.87 17.16
C ALA A 224 -16.68 13.97 18.18
N SER A 225 -16.67 12.65 17.99
CA SER A 225 -16.11 11.71 18.96
C SER A 225 -15.12 10.77 18.28
N VAL A 226 -13.93 10.64 18.84
CA VAL A 226 -12.96 9.64 18.41
C VAL A 226 -13.18 8.36 19.19
N PHE A 227 -13.12 7.21 18.52
CA PHE A 227 -13.14 5.93 19.22
C PHE A 227 -11.74 5.63 19.73
N GLU A 228 -11.59 5.53 21.05
CA GLU A 228 -10.32 5.30 21.73
C GLU A 228 -10.40 4.05 22.61
N GLU A 229 -9.40 3.18 22.51
CA GLU A 229 -9.29 1.97 23.34
C GLU A 229 -7.82 1.73 23.70
N VAL A 230 -7.57 1.31 24.94
CA VAL A 230 -6.28 0.82 25.39
C VAL A 230 -6.41 -0.67 25.65
N ALA A 231 -5.52 -1.46 25.06
CA ALA A 231 -5.46 -2.89 25.28
C ALA A 231 -4.04 -3.30 25.63
N THR A 232 -3.91 -4.41 26.32
CA THR A 232 -2.61 -4.99 26.65
C THR A 232 -2.41 -6.27 25.86
N PHE A 233 -1.20 -6.49 25.37
CA PHE A 233 -0.84 -7.73 24.69
C PHE A 233 0.53 -8.22 25.15
N ARG A 234 0.68 -9.54 25.20
CA ARG A 234 1.94 -10.20 25.51
C ARG A 234 2.57 -10.74 24.24
N VAL A 235 3.84 -10.45 24.02
CA VAL A 235 4.64 -11.10 22.98
C VAL A 235 4.98 -12.50 23.48
N PRO A 236 4.65 -13.59 22.77
CA PRO A 236 4.97 -14.94 23.23
C PRO A 236 6.48 -15.13 23.45
N THR A 237 6.85 -16.02 24.37
CA THR A 237 8.26 -16.20 24.77
C THR A 237 9.12 -16.83 23.66
N HIS A 238 8.53 -17.71 22.84
CA HIS A 238 9.22 -18.46 21.77
C HIS A 238 8.83 -17.94 20.38
N VAL A 239 8.86 -16.62 20.19
CA VAL A 239 8.64 -16.03 18.87
C VAL A 239 9.96 -15.87 18.12
N MET A 240 9.90 -16.01 16.79
CA MET A 240 10.97 -15.53 15.95
C MET A 240 11.07 -14.00 16.04
N HIS A 241 12.29 -13.50 16.13
CA HIS A 241 12.57 -12.07 16.08
C HIS A 241 12.28 -11.52 14.67
N THR A 242 12.13 -10.20 14.56
CA THR A 242 12.11 -9.54 13.27
C THR A 242 13.45 -9.79 12.60
N PHE A 243 13.41 -10.37 11.40
CA PHE A 243 14.59 -10.77 10.66
C PHE A 243 14.46 -10.30 9.22
N GLN A 244 15.54 -9.87 8.61
CA GLN A 244 15.57 -9.47 7.21
C GLN A 244 16.88 -9.92 6.56
N SER A 245 16.74 -10.55 5.39
CA SER A 245 17.83 -11.01 4.53
C SER A 245 17.41 -10.90 3.06
N PHE A 246 18.34 -11.14 2.14
CA PHE A 246 18.10 -11.07 0.69
C PHE A 246 16.89 -11.86 0.19
N HIS A 247 16.65 -13.04 0.76
CA HIS A 247 15.61 -13.95 0.29
C HIS A 247 14.56 -14.27 1.34
N ASN A 248 14.81 -13.98 2.61
CA ASN A 248 13.88 -14.30 3.70
C ASN A 248 13.70 -13.11 4.63
N ALA A 249 12.47 -12.85 5.03
CA ALA A 249 12.16 -11.84 6.03
C ALA A 249 11.06 -12.32 6.98
N ILE A 250 11.23 -12.03 8.26
CA ILE A 250 10.24 -12.23 9.31
C ILE A 250 9.76 -10.84 9.74
N LYS A 251 8.54 -10.49 9.35
CA LYS A 251 7.95 -9.17 9.54
C LYS A 251 6.87 -9.22 10.62
N TRP A 252 7.05 -8.41 11.66
CA TRP A 252 6.04 -8.21 12.70
C TRP A 252 5.25 -6.93 12.47
N LYS A 253 3.93 -7.01 12.66
CA LYS A 253 3.04 -5.84 12.51
C LYS A 253 1.80 -5.95 13.38
N LEU A 254 1.32 -4.80 13.81
CA LEU A 254 -0.03 -4.62 14.31
C LEU A 254 -0.96 -4.35 13.11
N VAL A 255 -1.99 -5.18 12.98
CA VAL A 255 -2.96 -5.13 11.89
C VAL A 255 -4.31 -4.70 12.44
N VAL A 256 -4.80 -3.56 11.97
CA VAL A 256 -6.16 -3.10 12.22
C VAL A 256 -7.02 -3.53 11.03
N GLN A 257 -7.98 -4.41 11.29
CA GLN A 257 -8.99 -4.83 10.31
C GLN A 257 -10.34 -4.28 10.74
N GLY A 258 -11.05 -3.60 9.85
CA GLY A 258 -12.36 -3.02 10.15
C GLY A 258 -13.37 -3.24 9.03
N LYS A 259 -14.60 -3.58 9.40
CA LYS A 259 -15.76 -3.65 8.51
C LYS A 259 -16.78 -2.61 8.95
N ALA A 260 -16.92 -1.54 8.17
CA ALA A 260 -17.92 -0.50 8.40
C ALA A 260 -19.15 -0.71 7.48
N ALA A 261 -20.32 -0.22 7.91
CA ALA A 261 -21.52 -0.25 7.09
C ALA A 261 -21.36 0.66 5.87
N GLY A 262 -21.61 0.12 4.67
CA GLY A 262 -21.44 0.84 3.41
C GLY A 262 -20.00 0.90 2.88
N TRP A 263 -19.04 0.30 3.59
CA TRP A 263 -17.62 0.30 3.21
C TRP A 263 -17.09 -1.12 3.00
N PRO A 264 -16.10 -1.32 2.09
CA PRO A 264 -15.39 -2.57 2.02
C PRO A 264 -14.58 -2.83 3.30
N LEU A 265 -14.10 -4.08 3.44
CA LEU A 265 -13.16 -4.42 4.50
C LEU A 265 -11.90 -3.57 4.32
N PHE A 266 -11.55 -2.81 5.34
CA PHE A 266 -10.30 -2.06 5.36
C PHE A 266 -9.29 -2.71 6.29
N GLU A 267 -8.03 -2.59 5.91
CA GLU A 267 -6.91 -3.14 6.65
C GLU A 267 -5.78 -2.10 6.69
N ARG A 268 -5.21 -1.86 7.86
CA ARG A 268 -4.07 -0.95 8.05
C ARG A 268 -2.98 -1.66 8.84
N TRP A 269 -1.75 -1.51 8.38
CA TRP A 269 -0.59 -2.18 8.96
C TRP A 269 0.33 -1.18 9.63
N PHE A 270 0.76 -1.53 10.84
CA PHE A 270 1.65 -0.74 11.68
C PHE A 270 2.84 -1.63 12.02
N PRO A 271 3.97 -1.50 11.31
CA PRO A 271 5.15 -2.34 11.53
C PRO A 271 5.68 -2.18 12.95
N VAL A 272 6.13 -3.28 13.54
CA VAL A 272 6.81 -3.33 14.84
C VAL A 272 8.04 -4.21 14.73
N ILE A 273 9.04 -3.95 15.58
CA ILE A 273 10.26 -4.75 15.61
C ILE A 273 10.25 -5.59 16.88
N VAL A 274 10.46 -6.89 16.73
CA VAL A 274 10.66 -7.84 17.82
C VAL A 274 12.13 -8.21 17.86
N PHE A 275 12.80 -8.00 18.99
CA PHE A 275 14.20 -8.36 19.19
C PHE A 275 14.35 -9.84 19.55
N PRO A 276 15.54 -10.43 19.32
CA PRO A 276 15.82 -11.78 19.78
C PRO A 276 15.74 -11.87 21.31
N PRO A 277 15.39 -13.05 21.84
CA PRO A 277 15.34 -13.25 23.28
C PRO A 277 16.74 -13.08 23.89
N PRO A 278 16.85 -12.50 25.10
CA PRO A 278 18.12 -12.34 25.80
C PRO A 278 18.69 -13.74 26.10
N GLY A 279 19.73 -14.14 25.37
CA GLY A 279 20.34 -15.47 25.44
C GLY A 279 20.74 -16.06 24.09
N VAL A 280 20.24 -15.52 22.97
CA VAL A 280 20.73 -15.87 21.62
C VAL A 280 21.79 -14.85 21.20
N GLN A 281 22.87 -14.75 21.99
CA GLN A 281 24.12 -14.20 21.47
C GLN A 281 24.79 -15.29 20.65
N GLY A 282 25.31 -14.93 19.48
CA GLY A 282 25.77 -15.85 18.45
C GLY A 282 26.67 -16.96 19.00
N GLY A 283 26.46 -18.17 18.48
CA GLY A 283 27.38 -19.29 18.69
C GLY A 283 28.73 -18.96 18.06
N GLU A 284 29.62 -18.36 18.84
CA GLU A 284 31.07 -18.51 18.75
C GLU A 284 31.49 -19.29 19.99
N ASP A 285 31.38 -20.63 19.94
CA ASP A 285 32.11 -21.56 20.81
C ASP A 285 31.97 -22.96 20.21
N GLY A 286 33.00 -23.39 19.48
CA GLY A 286 33.01 -24.70 18.83
C GLY A 286 34.17 -24.92 17.86
N ALA A 287 35.38 -24.47 18.21
CA ALA A 287 36.61 -24.89 17.56
C ALA A 287 37.79 -24.85 18.55
N ALA A 288 37.76 -25.77 19.51
CA ALA A 288 38.95 -26.25 20.18
C ALA A 288 38.66 -27.70 20.61
N ASP A 289 39.17 -28.63 19.81
CA ASP A 289 39.80 -29.88 20.25
C ASP A 289 40.65 -30.41 19.07
#